data_AF-A0AAE4RXF6-F1
#
_entry.id   AF-A0AAE4RXF6-F1
#
_cell.length_a   1.000
_cell.length_b   1.000
_cell.length_c   1.000
_cell.angle_alpha   90.00
_cell.angle_beta   90.00
_cell.angle_gamma   90.00
#
_symmetry.space_group_name_H-M   'P 1'
#
loop_
_entity.id
_entity.type
_entity.pdbx_description
1 polymer ?
#
loop_
_entity_poly.entity_id
_entity_poly.type
_entity_poly.pdbx_seq_one_letter_code
_entity_poly.pdbx_strand_id
1 'polypeptide(L)'
;MTVKGEYIRRTLLDESNRWLKNQNTVLATKLHSRTGRLVNERSMSVSEQGEMSATMTYQHTIEERFLDMRVLRYGSKLVRRARKIHTRFAYGHYESIASRLMYGLTDDVVAEIKQQLTD
;
A
#
# COMPACT_ATOMS: atom_id res chain seq x y z
N MET A 1 -2.28 22.16 -11.88
CA MET A 1 -2.47 21.13 -10.84
C MET A 1 -2.99 21.81 -9.59
N THR A 2 -4.07 21.34 -8.96
CA THR A 2 -4.61 21.98 -7.75
C THR A 2 -3.86 21.54 -6.50
N VAL A 3 -3.88 22.38 -5.47
CA VAL A 3 -3.36 22.05 -4.14
C VAL A 3 -3.99 20.76 -3.60
N LYS A 4 -5.32 20.59 -3.78
CA LYS A 4 -6.03 19.39 -3.33
C LYS A 4 -5.61 18.14 -4.11
N GLY A 5 -5.51 18.24 -5.44
CA GLY A 5 -5.05 17.14 -6.28
C GLY A 5 -3.63 16.70 -5.92
N GLU A 6 -2.73 17.66 -5.71
CA GLU A 6 -1.36 17.39 -5.29
C GLU A 6 -1.29 16.78 -3.88
N TYR A 7 -2.11 17.25 -2.94
CA TYR A 7 -2.20 16.64 -1.61
C TYR A 7 -2.64 15.17 -1.66
N ILE A 8 -3.67 14.86 -2.47
CA ILE A 8 -4.16 13.49 -2.67
C ILE A 8 -3.04 12.63 -3.25
N ARG A 9 -2.40 13.09 -4.33
CA ARG A 9 -1.32 12.38 -5.00
C ARG A 9 -0.15 12.09 -4.05
N ARG A 10 0.31 13.08 -3.28
CA ARG A 10 1.37 12.90 -2.26
C ARG A 10 0.99 11.87 -1.22
N THR A 11 -0.23 11.97 -0.70
CA THR A 11 -0.74 11.03 0.30
C THR A 11 -0.70 9.60 -0.22
N LEU A 12 -1.15 9.38 -1.47
CA LEU A 12 -1.10 8.06 -2.10
C LEU A 12 0.33 7.59 -2.39
N LEU A 13 1.21 8.47 -2.88
CA LEU A 13 2.61 8.13 -3.15
C LEU A 13 3.35 7.74 -1.88
N ASP A 14 3.24 8.54 -0.82
CA ASP A 14 3.82 8.23 0.48
C ASP A 14 3.33 6.90 1.01
N GLU A 15 2.02 6.68 0.96
CA GLU A 15 1.43 5.46 1.49
C GLU A 15 1.83 4.23 0.68
N SER A 16 1.94 4.37 -0.65
CA SER A 16 2.38 3.30 -1.53
C SER A 16 3.81 2.85 -1.20
N ASN A 17 4.70 3.81 -0.92
CA ASN A 17 6.09 3.55 -0.51
C ASN A 17 6.15 2.90 0.88
N ARG A 18 5.36 3.42 1.84
CA ARG A 18 5.26 2.84 3.18
C ARG A 18 4.73 1.42 3.15
N TRP A 19 3.73 1.14 2.31
CA TRP A 19 3.18 -0.19 2.14
C TRP A 19 4.24 -1.17 1.71
N LEU A 20 4.91 -0.91 0.58
CA LEU A 20 5.94 -1.83 0.07
C LEU A 20 7.03 -2.07 1.12
N LYS A 21 7.56 -1.01 1.75
CA LYS A 21 8.60 -1.12 2.79
C LYS A 21 8.16 -1.97 3.99
N ASN A 22 7.00 -1.67 4.55
CA ASN A 22 6.53 -2.34 5.76
C ASN A 22 6.17 -3.81 5.46
N GLN A 23 5.54 -4.07 4.31
CA GLN A 23 5.17 -5.42 3.93
C GLN A 23 6.38 -6.27 3.56
N ASN A 24 7.41 -5.70 2.90
CA ASN A 24 8.70 -6.36 2.65
C ASN A 24 9.32 -6.85 3.95
N THR A 25 9.33 -6.00 4.98
CA THR A 25 9.89 -6.33 6.29
C THR A 25 9.16 -7.54 6.89
N VAL A 26 7.82 -7.51 6.89
CA VAL A 26 7.02 -8.62 7.43
C VAL A 26 7.16 -9.91 6.62
N LEU A 27 7.22 -9.81 5.29
CA LEU A 27 7.45 -10.97 4.42
C LEU A 27 8.81 -11.60 4.70
N ALA A 28 9.87 -10.80 4.79
CA ALA A 28 11.22 -11.27 5.11
C ALA A 28 11.30 -11.94 6.49
N THR A 29 10.59 -11.42 7.50
CA THR A 29 10.56 -12.03 8.84
C THR A 29 9.75 -13.32 8.89
N LYS A 30 8.62 -13.39 8.16
CA LYS A 30 7.66 -14.50 8.27
C LYS A 30 7.89 -15.62 7.27
N LEU A 31 8.50 -15.35 6.13
CA LEU A 31 8.66 -16.28 5.03
C LEU A 31 10.13 -16.54 4.76
N HIS A 32 10.45 -17.80 4.52
CA HIS A 32 11.72 -18.18 3.92
C HIS A 32 11.47 -18.41 2.43
N SER A 33 11.81 -17.42 1.60
CA SER A 33 11.59 -17.49 0.16
C SER A 33 12.80 -18.09 -0.55
N ARG A 34 12.60 -19.15 -1.33
CA ARG A 34 13.65 -19.73 -2.17
C ARG A 34 13.97 -18.89 -3.40
N THR A 35 12.94 -18.28 -4.00
CA THR A 35 13.05 -17.54 -5.28
C THR A 35 12.92 -16.02 -5.12
N GLY A 36 12.49 -15.53 -3.95
CA GLY A 36 12.18 -14.10 -3.75
C GLY A 36 10.96 -13.59 -4.53
N ARG A 37 10.28 -14.44 -5.30
CA ARG A 37 9.19 -14.07 -6.21
C ARG A 37 8.08 -13.23 -5.56
N LEU A 38 7.61 -13.68 -4.39
CA LEU A 38 6.61 -12.98 -3.59
C LEU A 38 7.03 -11.56 -3.19
N VAL A 39 8.32 -11.26 -3.12
CA VAL A 39 8.81 -9.91 -2.78
C VAL A 39 9.03 -9.09 -4.05
N ASN A 40 9.64 -9.69 -5.06
CA ASN A 40 10.17 -9.00 -6.24
C ASN A 40 9.12 -8.72 -7.33
N GLU A 41 8.08 -9.54 -7.47
CA GLU A 41 7.04 -9.37 -8.49
C GLU A 41 5.89 -8.44 -8.03
N ARG A 42 6.21 -7.49 -7.15
CA ARG A 42 5.23 -6.56 -6.60
C ARG A 42 5.59 -5.14 -6.95
N SER A 43 4.58 -4.36 -7.25
CA SER A 43 4.74 -2.95 -7.58
C SER A 43 3.56 -2.16 -7.07
N MET A 44 3.82 -0.89 -6.80
CA MET A 44 2.80 0.11 -6.57
C MET A 44 2.94 1.19 -7.63
N SER A 45 1.83 1.67 -8.13
CA SER A 45 1.79 2.84 -9.00
C SER A 45 0.68 3.78 -8.56
N VAL A 46 0.91 5.08 -8.74
CA VAL A 46 -0.11 6.10 -8.53
C VAL A 46 -0.31 6.82 -9.86
N SER A 47 -1.54 6.79 -10.37
CA SER A 47 -1.92 7.49 -11.58
C SER A 47 -2.86 8.64 -11.26
N GLU A 48 -2.63 9.78 -11.88
CA GLU A 48 -3.53 10.94 -11.76
C GLU A 48 -4.71 10.76 -12.72
N GLN A 49 -5.91 11.04 -12.22
CA GLN A 49 -7.15 11.02 -12.99
C GLN A 49 -7.81 12.39 -12.83
N GLY A 50 -7.43 13.35 -13.66
CA GLY A 50 -7.95 14.70 -13.60
C GLY A 50 -7.50 15.48 -12.35
N GLU A 51 -8.24 16.53 -12.01
CA GLU A 51 -7.75 17.60 -11.13
C GLU A 51 -7.87 17.29 -9.63
N MET A 52 -8.76 16.37 -9.24
CA MET A 52 -9.05 16.00 -7.85
C MET A 52 -9.12 14.50 -7.60
N SER A 53 -8.62 13.67 -8.53
CA SER A 53 -8.62 12.22 -8.30
C SER A 53 -7.31 11.58 -8.72
N ALA A 54 -6.90 10.58 -7.95
CA ALA A 54 -5.73 9.78 -8.20
C ALA A 54 -6.02 8.35 -7.76
N THR A 55 -5.44 7.40 -8.49
CA THR A 55 -5.65 5.97 -8.29
C THR A 55 -4.33 5.34 -7.87
N MET A 56 -4.30 4.73 -6.68
CA MET A 56 -3.20 3.89 -6.24
C MET A 56 -3.48 2.43 -6.63
N THR A 57 -2.60 1.83 -7.41
CA THR A 57 -2.70 0.44 -7.87
C THR A 57 -1.61 -0.40 -7.23
N TYR A 58 -2.01 -1.50 -6.59
CA TYR A 58 -1.11 -2.51 -6.05
C TYR A 58 -1.14 -3.75 -6.93
N GLN A 59 0.02 -4.10 -7.52
CA GLN A 59 0.19 -5.33 -8.26
C GLN A 59 0.98 -6.32 -7.42
N HIS A 60 0.46 -7.54 -7.32
CA HIS A 60 1.10 -8.62 -6.58
C HIS A 60 0.75 -9.98 -7.18
N THR A 61 1.51 -11.01 -6.80
CA THR A 61 1.23 -12.37 -7.25
C THR A 61 0.05 -12.96 -6.47
N ILE A 62 -0.71 -13.86 -7.10
CA ILE A 62 -1.90 -14.47 -6.45
C ILE A 62 -1.53 -15.24 -5.18
N GLU A 63 -0.30 -15.76 -5.10
CA GLU A 63 0.22 -16.52 -3.97
C GLU A 63 0.22 -15.71 -2.66
N GLU A 64 0.32 -14.38 -2.73
CA GLU A 64 0.22 -13.51 -1.56
C GLU A 64 -1.14 -13.64 -0.86
N ARG A 65 -2.23 -13.80 -1.61
CA ARG A 65 -3.59 -13.98 -1.06
C ARG A 65 -3.70 -15.27 -0.26
N PHE A 66 -3.00 -16.31 -0.68
CA PHE A 66 -3.00 -17.60 0.02
C PHE A 66 -2.31 -17.54 1.39
N LEU A 67 -1.45 -16.54 1.64
CA LEU A 67 -0.81 -16.34 2.94
C LEU A 67 -1.81 -15.97 4.06
N ASP A 68 -2.99 -15.49 3.68
CA ASP A 68 -4.03 -15.06 4.61
C ASP A 68 -5.08 -16.14 4.86
N MET A 69 -5.05 -17.23 4.09
CA MET A 69 -5.95 -18.34 4.31
C MET A 69 -5.73 -18.99 5.67
N ARG A 70 -6.83 -19.27 6.36
CA ARG A 70 -6.80 -19.88 7.70
C ARG A 70 -6.25 -21.31 7.66
N VAL A 71 -6.53 -22.06 6.60
CA VAL A 71 -6.13 -23.45 6.42
C VAL A 71 -5.65 -23.65 4.98
N LEU A 72 -4.47 -24.23 4.84
CA LEU A 72 -3.88 -24.62 3.56
C LEU A 72 -3.76 -26.14 3.51
N ARG A 73 -4.10 -26.73 2.36
CA ARG A 73 -3.99 -28.17 2.12
C ARG A 73 -2.77 -28.43 1.23
N TYR A 74 -1.86 -29.26 1.72
CA TYR A 74 -0.69 -29.75 1.00
C TYR A 74 -0.83 -31.27 0.86
N GLY A 75 -1.44 -31.73 -0.23
CA GLY A 75 -1.77 -33.15 -0.42
C GLY A 75 -2.72 -33.65 0.67
N SER A 76 -2.28 -34.60 1.49
CA SER A 76 -3.03 -35.12 2.65
C SER A 76 -2.90 -34.25 3.91
N LYS A 77 -1.95 -33.31 3.96
CA LYS A 77 -1.66 -32.51 5.16
C LYS A 77 -2.46 -31.20 5.16
N LEU A 78 -3.09 -30.90 6.30
CA LEU A 78 -3.69 -29.60 6.57
C LEU A 78 -2.77 -28.76 7.47
N VAL A 79 -2.52 -27.53 7.07
CA VAL A 79 -1.71 -26.56 7.83
C VAL A 79 -2.57 -25.36 8.15
N ARG A 80 -2.71 -25.03 9.43
CA ARG A 80 -3.45 -23.84 9.88
C ARG A 80 -2.46 -22.70 10.12
N ARG A 81 -2.40 -21.73 9.20
CA ARG A 81 -1.46 -20.61 9.30
C ARG A 81 -1.98 -19.37 8.58
N ALA A 82 -2.82 -18.59 9.26
CA ALA A 82 -3.22 -17.26 8.79
C ALA A 82 -2.11 -16.25 9.10
N ARG A 83 -1.30 -15.86 8.11
CA ARG A 83 -0.21 -14.90 8.33
C ARG A 83 -0.70 -13.46 8.41
N LYS A 84 -1.88 -13.17 7.86
CA LYS A 84 -2.54 -11.85 7.82
C LYS A 84 -1.57 -10.79 7.27
N ILE A 85 -1.03 -11.04 6.09
CA ILE A 85 -0.09 -10.19 5.36
C ILE A 85 -0.80 -9.40 4.28
N HIS A 86 -1.70 -9.99 3.49
CA HIS A 86 -2.37 -9.26 2.42
C HIS A 86 -3.43 -8.31 2.99
N THR A 87 -4.44 -8.89 3.63
CA THR A 87 -5.65 -8.21 4.09
C THR A 87 -5.34 -7.20 5.18
N ARG A 88 -4.44 -7.53 6.11
CA ARG A 88 -4.03 -6.61 7.17
C ARG A 88 -3.40 -5.34 6.60
N PHE A 89 -2.50 -5.47 5.62
CA PHE A 89 -1.84 -4.32 5.03
C PHE A 89 -2.81 -3.50 4.19
N ALA A 90 -3.64 -4.16 3.37
CA ALA A 90 -4.65 -3.48 2.59
C ALA A 90 -5.58 -2.61 3.44
N TYR A 91 -6.13 -3.15 4.53
CA TYR A 91 -7.00 -2.37 5.41
C TYR A 91 -6.26 -1.32 6.24
N GLY A 92 -5.06 -1.62 6.74
CA GLY A 92 -4.28 -0.64 7.51
C GLY A 92 -3.88 0.57 6.68
N HIS A 93 -3.45 0.36 5.43
CA HIS A 93 -3.11 1.45 4.54
C HIS A 93 -4.35 2.19 4.03
N TYR A 94 -5.47 1.49 3.80
CA TYR A 94 -6.74 2.14 3.49
C TYR A 94 -7.19 3.10 4.61
N GLU A 95 -7.13 2.65 5.87
CA GLU A 95 -7.47 3.48 7.03
C GLU A 95 -6.54 4.70 7.15
N SER A 96 -5.23 4.48 7.00
CA SER A 96 -4.22 5.55 7.01
C SER A 96 -4.49 6.61 5.94
N ILE A 97 -4.79 6.17 4.70
CA ILE A 97 -5.16 7.08 3.60
C ILE A 97 -6.43 7.84 3.94
N ALA A 98 -7.49 7.15 4.38
CA ALA A 98 -8.76 7.78 4.72
C ALA A 98 -8.59 8.85 5.81
N SER A 99 -7.84 8.53 6.87
CA SER A 99 -7.57 9.46 7.96
C SER A 99 -6.78 10.69 7.49
N ARG A 100 -5.74 10.50 6.66
CA ARG A 100 -4.95 11.60 6.11
C ARG A 100 -5.79 12.48 5.20
N LEU A 101 -6.58 11.89 4.30
CA LEU A 101 -7.45 12.65 3.40
C LEU A 101 -8.54 13.42 4.15
N MET A 102 -9.02 12.91 5.28
CA MET A 102 -10.07 13.56 6.06
C MET A 102 -9.57 14.72 6.92
N TYR A 103 -8.36 14.61 7.47
CA TYR A 103 -7.88 15.54 8.50
C TYR A 103 -6.54 16.22 8.19
N GLY A 104 -5.76 15.72 7.24
CA GLY A 104 -4.37 16.13 7.04
C GLY A 104 -4.17 17.26 6.04
N LEU A 105 -5.24 17.80 5.43
CA LEU A 105 -5.14 19.00 4.60
C LEU A 105 -5.34 20.25 5.48
N THR A 106 -4.31 20.60 6.24
CA THR A 106 -4.31 21.79 7.10
C THR A 106 -3.86 23.03 6.31
N ASP A 107 -4.08 24.23 6.87
CA ASP A 107 -3.65 25.48 6.25
C ASP A 107 -2.13 25.54 6.02
N ASP A 108 -1.34 24.99 6.95
CA ASP A 108 0.12 24.88 6.81
C ASP A 108 0.52 23.99 5.62
N VAL A 109 -0.15 22.83 5.47
CA VAL A 109 0.09 21.90 4.34
C VAL A 109 -0.33 22.55 3.02
N VAL A 110 -1.41 23.32 3.02
CA VAL A 110 -1.85 24.10 1.85
C VAL A 110 -0.81 25.14 1.48
N ALA A 111 -0.25 25.86 2.44
CA ALA A 111 0.79 26.85 2.20
C ALA A 111 2.07 26.20 1.65
N GLU A 112 2.48 25.07 2.23
CA GLU A 112 3.64 24.30 1.77
C GLU A 112 3.49 23.86 0.31
N ILE A 113 2.33 23.27 -0.05
CA ILE A 113 2.07 22.81 -1.41
C ILE A 113 2.04 23.99 -2.39
N LYS A 114 1.45 25.12 -2.00
CA LYS A 114 1.44 26.34 -2.84
C LYS A 114 2.85 26.85 -3.14
N GLN A 115 3.73 26.86 -2.13
CA GLN A 115 5.11 27.30 -2.30
C GLN A 115 5.83 26.42 -3.32
N GLN A 116 5.72 25.10 -3.19
CA GLN A 116 6.35 24.14 -4.10
C GLN A 116 5.77 24.09 -5.51
N LEU A 117 4.56 24.64 -5.72
CA LEU A 117 3.97 24.80 -7.05
C LEU A 117 4.36 26.12 -7.73
N THR A 118 4.91 27.07 -6.97
CA THR A 118 5.31 28.40 -7.46
C THR A 118 6.79 28.45 -7.80
N ASP A 119 7.62 27.68 -7.10
CA ASP A 119 9.03 27.43 -7.40
C ASP A 119 9.21 26.41 -8.55
#